data_AF-A0A0F9VWD3-F1
#
_entry.id   AF-A0A0F9VWD3-F1
#
_cell.length_a   1.000
_cell.length_b   1.000
_cell.length_c   1.000
_cell.angle_alpha   90.00
_cell.angle_beta   90.00
_cell.angle_gamma   90.00
#
_symmetry.space_group_name_H-M   'P 1'
#
loop_
_entity.id
_entity.type
_entity.pdbx_description
1 polymer ?
#
loop_
_entity_poly.entity_id
_entity_poly.type
_entity_poly.pdbx_seq_one_letter_code
_entity_poly.pdbx_strand_id
1 'polypeptide(L)'
;MIRVAKKNADKITQAIDKAQSQARVRTICRADVFDAVEEIEKKLSKLLYKKDWLGLEILVDTHAQSFPGAYRGTPESTFFVLVRRPSGWFMDHIRRSICSPGVYAVYFRDKSRELAEFATDKFR
;
A
#
# COMPACT_ATOMS: atom_id res chain seq x y z
N MET A 1 12.65 1.39 -6.47
CA MET A 1 12.31 1.68 -5.06
C MET A 1 12.61 3.14 -4.71
N ILE A 2 11.66 3.83 -4.05
CA ILE A 2 11.81 5.22 -3.57
C ILE A 2 11.56 5.23 -2.05
N ARG A 3 12.47 5.78 -1.25
CA ARG A 3 12.22 5.91 0.21
C ARG A 3 11.09 6.90 0.46
N VAL A 4 10.09 6.52 1.26
CA VAL A 4 8.98 7.38 1.66
C VAL A 4 9.49 8.36 2.72
N ALA A 5 9.84 9.57 2.27
CA ALA A 5 10.35 10.65 3.10
C ALA A 5 10.07 11.99 2.41
N LYS A 6 9.89 13.07 3.20
CA LYS A 6 9.57 14.42 2.68
C LYS A 6 10.56 14.88 1.58
N LYS A 7 11.86 14.59 1.73
CA LYS A 7 12.89 14.92 0.75
C LYS A 7 12.75 14.23 -0.63
N ASN A 8 11.95 13.17 -0.70
CA ASN A 8 11.68 12.43 -1.94
C ASN A 8 10.26 12.68 -2.45
N ALA A 9 9.53 13.66 -1.90
CA ALA A 9 8.13 13.92 -2.24
C ALA A 9 7.90 14.08 -3.76
N ASP A 10 8.80 14.78 -4.46
CA ASP A 10 8.65 14.98 -5.90
C ASP A 10 8.86 13.70 -6.70
N LYS A 11 9.81 12.84 -6.28
CA LYS A 11 10.02 11.53 -6.91
C LYS A 11 8.81 10.63 -6.71
N ILE A 12 8.19 10.71 -5.54
CA ILE A 12 6.94 9.99 -5.25
C ILE A 12 5.82 10.48 -6.16
N THR A 13 5.60 11.80 -6.23
CA THR A 13 4.60 12.40 -7.12
C THR A 13 4.82 11.99 -8.58
N GLN A 14 6.05 12.09 -9.10
CA GLN A 14 6.36 11.70 -10.47
C GLN A 14 6.08 10.22 -10.75
N ALA A 15 6.38 9.33 -9.80
CA ALA A 15 6.12 7.90 -9.95
C ALA A 15 4.61 7.61 -9.95
N ILE A 16 3.85 8.29 -9.10
CA ILE A 16 2.38 8.22 -9.06
C ILE A 16 1.80 8.70 -10.38
N ASP A 17 2.17 9.92 -10.82
CA ASP A 17 1.65 10.54 -12.03
C ASP A 17 1.93 9.70 -13.27
N LYS A 18 3.11 9.08 -13.35
CA LYS A 18 3.44 8.14 -14.43
C LYS A 18 2.49 6.94 -14.44
N ALA A 19 2.25 6.33 -13.27
CA ALA A 19 1.39 5.14 -13.15
C ALA A 19 -0.09 5.43 -13.42
N GLN A 20 -0.56 6.65 -13.13
CA GLN A 20 -1.95 7.05 -13.28
C GLN A 20 -2.20 8.07 -14.41
N SER A 21 -1.24 8.25 -15.33
CA SER A 21 -1.25 9.31 -16.35
C SER A 21 -2.50 9.36 -17.23
N GLN A 22 -3.15 8.23 -17.48
CA GLN A 22 -4.39 8.14 -18.27
C GLN A 22 -5.66 8.01 -17.40
N ALA A 23 -5.51 7.94 -16.08
CA ALA A 23 -6.62 7.77 -15.16
C ALA A 23 -7.22 9.12 -14.74
N ARG A 24 -8.54 9.15 -14.58
CA ARG A 24 -9.28 10.32 -14.09
C ARG A 24 -9.98 10.08 -12.75
N VAL A 25 -10.06 8.83 -12.31
CA VAL A 25 -10.78 8.42 -11.10
C VAL A 25 -9.95 7.41 -10.33
N ARG A 26 -10.17 7.33 -9.02
CA ARG A 26 -9.45 6.43 -8.10
C ARG A 26 -7.93 6.56 -8.29
N THR A 27 -7.52 7.81 -8.40
CA THR A 27 -6.14 8.28 -8.41
C THR A 27 -5.70 8.55 -6.98
N ILE A 28 -4.40 8.53 -6.77
CA ILE A 28 -3.80 8.84 -5.48
C ILE A 28 -2.87 10.04 -5.65
N CYS A 29 -2.49 10.64 -4.54
CA CYS A 29 -1.47 11.64 -4.43
C CYS A 29 -0.43 11.22 -3.39
N ARG A 30 0.63 12.00 -3.26
CA ARG A 30 1.67 11.72 -2.25
C ARG A 30 1.14 11.72 -0.82
N ALA A 31 0.11 12.52 -0.51
CA ALA A 31 -0.46 12.60 0.84
C ALA A 31 -1.07 11.26 1.23
N ASP A 32 -1.82 10.62 0.33
CA ASP A 32 -2.41 9.29 0.54
C ASP A 32 -1.33 8.24 0.90
N VAL A 33 -0.12 8.35 0.34
CA VAL A 33 1.00 7.46 0.67
C VAL A 33 1.53 7.71 2.09
N PHE A 34 1.65 8.97 2.51
CA PHE A 34 2.10 9.30 3.86
C PHE A 34 1.05 8.92 4.91
N ASP A 35 -0.22 9.20 4.63
CA ASP A 35 -1.34 8.86 5.51
C ASP A 35 -1.45 7.34 5.67
N ALA A 36 -1.34 6.58 4.56
CA ALA A 36 -1.30 5.12 4.61
C ALA A 36 -0.14 4.60 5.46
N VAL A 37 1.05 5.19 5.37
CA VAL A 37 2.19 4.81 6.23
C VAL A 37 1.85 5.03 7.70
N GLU A 38 1.29 6.19 8.07
CA GLU A 38 0.91 6.48 9.44
C GLU A 38 -0.14 5.49 9.98
N GLU A 39 -1.17 5.20 9.18
CA GLU A 39 -2.19 4.23 9.53
C GLU A 39 -1.63 2.81 9.69
N ILE A 40 -0.77 2.38 8.75
CA ILE A 40 -0.08 1.09 8.81
C ILE A 40 0.75 0.99 10.08
N GLU A 41 1.55 2.00 10.42
CA GLU A 41 2.36 1.98 11.64
C GLU A 41 1.50 1.91 12.91
N LYS A 42 0.38 2.65 12.93
CA LYS A 42 -0.60 2.61 14.02
C LYS A 42 -1.26 1.25 14.16
N LYS A 43 -1.57 0.55 13.05
CA LYS A 43 -2.11 -0.82 13.07
C LYS A 43 -1.04 -1.83 13.51
N LEU A 44 0.15 -1.80 12.89
CA LEU A 44 1.24 -2.71 13.20
C LEU A 44 1.69 -2.60 14.66
N SER A 45 1.76 -1.39 15.22
CA SER A 45 2.19 -1.19 16.61
C SER A 45 1.26 -1.81 17.66
N LYS A 46 0.00 -2.09 17.31
CA LYS A 46 -0.95 -2.81 18.17
C LYS A 46 -0.81 -4.33 18.06
N LEU A 47 -0.17 -4.83 17.00
CA LEU A 47 -0.16 -6.24 16.64
C LEU A 47 1.23 -6.87 16.77
N LEU A 48 2.29 -6.12 16.44
CA LEU A 48 3.65 -6.61 16.27
C LEU A 48 4.66 -5.62 16.85
N TYR A 49 5.76 -6.14 17.39
CA TYR A 49 6.89 -5.30 17.80
C TYR A 49 7.59 -4.69 16.58
N LYS A 50 8.22 -3.51 16.74
CA LYS A 50 8.91 -2.83 15.62
C LYS A 50 10.00 -3.66 14.96
N LYS A 51 10.71 -4.52 15.72
CA LYS A 51 11.69 -5.48 15.18
C LYS A 51 11.03 -6.44 14.19
N ASP A 52 9.73 -6.69 14.37
CA ASP A 52 8.98 -7.64 13.59
C ASP A 52 8.53 -7.07 12.23
N TRP A 53 8.68 -5.75 12.02
CA TRP A 53 8.22 -5.11 10.79
C TRP A 53 9.19 -5.26 9.63
N LEU A 54 10.46 -5.55 9.89
CA LEU A 54 11.47 -5.67 8.83
C LEU A 54 11.09 -6.77 7.82
N GLY A 55 11.09 -6.43 6.53
CA GLY A 55 10.71 -7.36 5.46
C GLY A 55 9.21 -7.45 5.18
N LEU A 56 8.38 -6.67 5.89
CA LEU A 56 6.97 -6.50 5.55
C LEU A 56 6.82 -5.85 4.18
N GLU A 57 5.93 -6.41 3.38
CA GLU A 57 5.43 -5.82 2.14
C GLU A 57 3.94 -5.61 2.26
N ILE A 58 3.48 -4.41 1.94
CA ILE A 58 2.07 -4.05 2.09
C ILE A 58 1.62 -3.46 0.77
N LEU A 59 0.72 -4.17 0.10
CA LEU A 59 -0.03 -3.65 -1.02
C LEU A 59 -1.16 -2.76 -0.47
N VAL A 60 -1.23 -1.54 -0.97
CA VAL A 60 -2.21 -0.54 -0.54
C VAL A 60 -3.09 -0.14 -1.71
N ASP A 61 -4.41 -0.17 -1.49
CA ASP A 61 -5.45 0.37 -2.36
C ASP A 61 -6.37 1.26 -1.53
N THR A 62 -6.10 2.57 -1.53
CA THR A 62 -6.91 3.54 -0.76
C THR A 62 -8.33 3.69 -1.31
N HIS A 63 -8.61 3.15 -2.51
CA HIS A 63 -9.92 3.17 -3.14
C HIS A 63 -10.61 1.79 -3.15
N ALA A 64 -10.10 0.85 -2.35
CA ALA A 64 -10.66 -0.48 -2.21
C ALA A 64 -12.12 -0.41 -1.76
N GLN A 65 -13.00 -1.08 -2.50
CA GLN A 65 -14.42 -1.14 -2.21
C GLN A 65 -15.08 -2.28 -2.99
N SER A 66 -16.24 -2.71 -2.51
CA SER A 66 -17.13 -3.61 -3.26
C SER A 66 -17.97 -2.81 -4.24
N PHE A 67 -17.98 -3.23 -5.51
CA PHE A 67 -18.78 -2.59 -6.54
C PHE A 67 -20.11 -3.35 -6.74
N PRO A 68 -21.25 -2.66 -6.93
CA PRO A 68 -22.52 -3.31 -7.23
C PRO A 68 -22.42 -4.16 -8.51
N GLY A 69 -23.17 -5.27 -8.56
CA GLY A 69 -23.21 -6.13 -9.76
C GLY A 69 -23.75 -5.43 -11.02
N ALA A 70 -24.43 -4.30 -10.87
CA ALA A 70 -24.86 -3.45 -11.99
C ALA A 70 -23.73 -2.61 -12.61
N TYR A 71 -22.55 -2.55 -11.96
CA TYR A 71 -21.39 -1.84 -12.50
C TYR A 71 -20.83 -2.59 -13.71
N ARG A 72 -21.01 -2.02 -14.90
CA ARG A 72 -20.62 -2.65 -16.18
C ARG A 72 -19.16 -2.38 -16.59
N GLY A 73 -18.44 -1.56 -15.81
CA GLY A 73 -17.02 -1.29 -16.05
C GLY A 73 -16.11 -2.22 -15.26
N THR A 74 -14.81 -2.22 -15.57
CA THR A 74 -13.79 -2.81 -14.71
C THR A 74 -13.37 -1.75 -13.67
N PRO A 75 -13.70 -1.94 -12.38
CA PRO A 75 -13.37 -0.94 -11.39
C PRO A 75 -11.87 -1.03 -11.09
N GLU A 76 -11.09 -0.13 -11.69
CA GLU A 76 -9.66 -0.06 -11.41
C GLU A 76 -9.30 1.13 -10.51
N SER A 77 -8.25 0.96 -9.71
CA SER A 77 -7.62 1.98 -8.88
C SER A 77 -6.09 1.95 -9.02
N THR A 78 -5.44 2.97 -8.47
CA THR A 78 -3.99 3.06 -8.41
C THR A 78 -3.49 2.50 -7.08
N PHE A 79 -2.68 1.45 -7.16
CA PHE A 79 -2.08 0.72 -6.05
C PHE A 79 -0.64 1.14 -5.87
N PHE A 80 -0.15 1.02 -4.64
CA PHE A 80 1.28 1.09 -4.36
C PHE A 80 1.68 0.00 -3.37
N VAL A 81 2.92 -0.48 -3.51
CA VAL A 81 3.51 -1.46 -2.60
C VAL A 81 4.56 -0.77 -1.73
N LEU A 82 4.38 -0.89 -0.42
CA LEU A 82 5.33 -0.44 0.58
C LEU A 82 6.13 -1.63 1.11
N VAL A 83 7.44 -1.44 1.25
CA VAL A 83 8.33 -2.43 1.84
C VAL A 83 9.07 -1.80 3.01
N ARG A 84 9.04 -2.48 4.18
CA ARG A 84 9.81 -2.06 5.34
C ARG A 84 11.24 -2.57 5.26
N ARG A 85 12.19 -1.65 5.09
CA ARG A 85 13.65 -1.90 5.15
C ARG A 85 14.21 -1.33 6.45
N PRO A 86 15.47 -1.59 6.86
CA PRO A 86 15.98 -1.10 8.15
C PRO A 86 15.84 0.42 8.32
N SER A 87 16.11 1.18 7.26
CA SER A 87 16.12 2.65 7.28
C SER A 87 14.76 3.33 7.08
N GLY A 88 13.67 2.58 6.87
CA GLY A 88 12.32 3.14 6.76
C GLY A 88 11.42 2.36 5.81
N TRP A 89 10.31 2.99 5.43
CA TRP A 89 9.42 2.52 4.37
C TRP A 89 9.93 2.94 3.00
N PHE A 90 9.82 2.02 2.04
CA PHE A 90 10.20 2.21 0.66
C PHE A 90 9.02 1.83 -0.22
N MET A 91 8.70 2.71 -1.16
CA MET A 91 7.77 2.41 -2.23
C MET A 91 8.48 1.58 -3.29
N ASP A 92 8.01 0.35 -3.48
CA ASP A 92 8.60 -0.60 -4.40
C ASP A 92 8.14 -0.36 -5.83
N HIS A 93 6.82 -0.44 -6.03
CA HIS A 93 6.18 -0.18 -7.30
C HIS A 93 4.78 0.43 -7.11
N ILE A 94 4.34 1.15 -8.13
CA ILE A 94 3.00 1.76 -8.24
C ILE A 94 2.40 1.22 -9.53
N ARG A 95 1.15 0.80 -9.51
CA ARG A 95 0.48 0.23 -10.68
C ARG A 95 -1.02 0.52 -10.65
N ARG A 96 -1.66 0.40 -11.81
CA ARG A 96 -3.11 0.28 -11.88
C ARG A 96 -3.53 -1.18 -11.97
N SER A 97 -4.62 -1.51 -11.29
CA SER A 97 -5.20 -2.85 -11.27
C SER A 97 -6.67 -2.75 -10.91
N ILE A 98 -7.40 -3.86 -11.03
CA ILE A 98 -8.75 -4.00 -10.51
C ILE A 98 -8.73 -3.74 -9.00
N CYS A 99 -9.64 -2.89 -8.51
CA CYS A 99 -9.82 -2.54 -7.11
C CYS A 99 -9.88 -3.79 -6.24
N SER A 100 -9.17 -3.76 -5.11
CA SER A 100 -9.21 -4.85 -4.15
C SER A 100 -10.47 -4.78 -3.30
N PRO A 101 -10.91 -5.92 -2.74
CA PRO A 101 -12.01 -5.95 -1.78
C PRO A 101 -11.64 -5.36 -0.41
N GLY A 102 -10.36 -5.04 -0.17
CA GLY A 102 -9.88 -4.45 1.09
C GLY A 102 -8.66 -3.54 0.86
N VAL A 103 -8.48 -2.55 1.74
CA VAL A 103 -7.50 -1.46 1.57
C VAL A 103 -6.06 -1.94 1.65
N TYR A 104 -5.80 -2.94 2.49
CA TYR A 104 -4.45 -3.42 2.78
C TYR A 104 -4.36 -4.93 2.52
N ALA A 105 -3.30 -5.36 1.85
CA ALA A 105 -2.87 -6.75 1.83
C ALA A 105 -1.41 -6.84 2.26
N VAL A 106 -1.14 -7.66 3.28
CA VAL A 106 0.18 -7.77 3.93
C VAL A 106 0.85 -9.07 3.51
N TYR A 107 2.11 -8.98 3.14
CA TYR A 107 2.96 -10.11 2.78
C TYR A 107 4.28 -10.02 3.56
N PHE A 108 4.91 -11.15 3.81
CA PHE A 108 6.26 -11.20 4.37
C PHE A 108 7.17 -11.89 3.38
N ARG A 109 8.26 -11.22 3.00
CA ARG A 109 9.22 -11.81 2.06
C ARG A 109 10.08 -12.90 2.71
N ASP A 110 10.46 -12.69 3.99
CA ASP A 110 11.49 -13.51 4.67
C ASP A 110 11.13 -13.89 6.13
N LYS A 111 9.84 -13.86 6.53
CA LYS A 111 9.40 -14.23 7.90
C LYS A 111 8.44 -15.41 7.90
N SER A 112 8.30 -16.03 9.07
CA SER A 112 7.45 -17.21 9.24
C SER A 112 6.05 -16.96 8.71
N ARG A 113 5.53 -17.96 7.98
CA ARG A 113 4.20 -17.97 7.39
C ARG A 113 3.10 -17.61 8.40
N GLU A 114 3.25 -18.05 9.65
CA GLU A 114 2.33 -17.78 10.75
C GLU A 114 2.18 -16.28 11.06
N LEU A 115 3.27 -15.50 11.04
CA LEU A 115 3.20 -14.06 11.25
C LEU A 115 2.53 -13.34 10.08
N ALA A 116 2.71 -13.86 8.86
CA ALA A 116 2.04 -13.36 7.66
C ALA A 116 0.54 -13.60 7.70
N GLU A 117 0.12 -14.82 8.06
CA GLU A 117 -1.29 -15.17 8.20
C GLU A 117 -1.94 -14.35 9.33
N PHE A 118 -1.29 -14.24 10.49
CA PHE A 118 -1.76 -13.44 11.62
C PHE A 118 -1.94 -11.96 11.25
N ALA A 119 -0.94 -11.34 10.62
CA ALA A 119 -1.04 -9.93 10.23
C ALA A 119 -2.10 -9.72 9.15
N THR A 120 -2.19 -10.59 8.15
CA THR A 120 -3.17 -10.48 7.06
C THR A 120 -4.60 -10.55 7.56
N ASP A 121 -4.89 -11.46 8.49
CA ASP A 121 -6.21 -11.58 9.13
C ASP A 121 -6.62 -10.29 9.85
N LYS A 122 -5.67 -9.62 10.52
CA LYS A 122 -5.91 -8.40 11.30
C LYS A 122 -5.87 -7.10 10.50
N PHE A 123 -5.48 -7.16 9.23
CA PHE A 123 -5.45 -6.01 8.32
C PHE A 123 -6.68 -5.89 7.41
N ARG A 124 -7.55 -6.92 7.38
CA ARG A 124 -8.85 -6.90 6.71
C ARG A 124 -9.81 -5.88 7.32
#